data_AF-A0A957ZIA5-F1
#
_entry.id   AF-A0A957ZIA5-F1
#
_cell.length_a   1.000
_cell.length_b   1.000
_cell.length_c   1.000
_cell.angle_alpha   90.00
_cell.angle_beta   90.00
_cell.angle_gamma   90.00
#
_symmetry.space_group_name_H-M   'P 1'
#
loop_
_entity.id
_entity.type
_entity.pdbx_description
1 polymer ?
#
loop_
_entity_poly.entity_id
_entity_poly.type
_entity_poly.pdbx_seq_one_letter_code
_entity_poly.pdbx_strand_id
1 'polypeptide(L)'
;ELQRNDQNPIGMLSAIARQYRMLIEIKSIMAAGQSNKFDIAKQLGYAAFPVEKAMRLVNQYTFDELEHAMERLLEADVAMKTGADQNTEIDVLVAELSVRQRRQPARAA
;
A
#
# COMPACT_ATOMS: atom_id res chain seq x y z
N GLU A 1 13.08 -11.72 8.43
CA GLU A 1 12.63 -13.13 8.59
C GLU A 1 11.80 -13.66 7.42
N LEU A 2 10.95 -12.85 6.77
CA LEU A 2 10.13 -13.29 5.62
C LEU A 2 10.93 -13.90 4.44
N GLN A 3 12.08 -13.34 4.08
CA GLN A 3 12.96 -13.90 3.04
C GLN A 3 13.68 -15.19 3.48
N ARG A 4 13.81 -15.48 4.78
CA ARG A 4 14.44 -16.73 5.26
C ARG A 4 13.54 -17.96 5.06
N ASN A 5 12.26 -17.75 4.70
CA ASN A 5 11.26 -18.80 4.49
C ASN A 5 10.93 -19.01 2.99
N ASP A 6 11.88 -18.77 2.07
CA ASP A 6 11.72 -18.95 0.62
C ASP A 6 10.53 -18.20 -0.02
N GLN A 7 10.09 -17.08 0.57
CA GLN A 7 9.06 -16.24 -0.05
C GLN A 7 9.63 -15.56 -1.29
N ASN A 8 9.03 -15.83 -2.45
CA ASN A 8 9.40 -15.20 -3.72
C ASN A 8 9.19 -13.67 -3.63
N PRO A 9 10.22 -12.83 -3.92
CA PRO A 9 10.13 -11.37 -3.86
C PRO A 9 8.99 -10.78 -4.68
N ILE A 10 8.69 -11.33 -5.86
CA ILE A 10 7.56 -10.91 -6.70
C ILE A 10 6.23 -11.22 -6.01
N GLY A 11 6.15 -12.35 -5.30
CA GLY A 11 4.99 -12.70 -4.48
C GLY A 11 4.77 -11.70 -3.34
N MET A 12 5.86 -11.30 -2.67
CA MET A 12 5.81 -10.27 -1.63
C MET A 12 5.37 -8.92 -2.20
N LEU A 13 5.96 -8.49 -3.32
CA LEU A 13 5.57 -7.26 -4.02
C LEU A 13 4.07 -7.27 -4.36
N SER A 14 3.57 -8.38 -4.89
CA SER A 14 2.15 -8.55 -5.22
C SER A 14 1.25 -8.44 -3.97
N ALA A 15 1.68 -8.98 -2.84
CA ALA A 15 0.96 -8.88 -1.57
C ALA A 15 0.94 -7.43 -1.05
N ILE A 16 2.07 -6.72 -1.12
CA ILE A 16 2.17 -5.31 -0.72
C ILE A 16 1.27 -4.44 -1.61
N ALA A 17 1.34 -4.62 -2.93
CA ALA A 17 0.51 -3.88 -3.88
C ALA A 17 -0.99 -4.12 -3.65
N ARG A 18 -1.40 -5.35 -3.32
CA ARG A 18 -2.79 -5.64 -2.93
C ARG A 18 -3.21 -4.85 -1.69
N GLN A 19 -2.35 -4.76 -0.69
CA GLN A 19 -2.64 -4.02 0.54
C GLN A 19 -2.80 -2.52 0.26
N TYR A 20 -1.95 -1.91 -0.57
CA TYR A 20 -2.09 -0.50 -0.96
C TYR A 20 -3.38 -0.24 -1.76
N ARG A 21 -3.76 -1.14 -2.68
CA ARG A 21 -5.06 -1.03 -3.38
C ARG A 21 -6.23 -1.04 -2.40
N MET A 22 -6.24 -1.97 -1.43
CA MET A 22 -7.26 -2.02 -0.39
C MET A 22 -7.32 -0.71 0.41
N LEU A 23 -6.17 -0.09 0.73
CA LEU A 23 -6.14 1.20 1.41
C LEU A 23 -6.78 2.30 0.56
N ILE A 24 -6.46 2.38 -0.73
CA ILE A 24 -7.04 3.37 -1.65
C ILE A 24 -8.56 3.18 -1.76
N GLU A 25 -9.03 1.95 -1.99
CA GLU A 25 -10.46 1.62 -2.09
C GLU A 25 -11.22 2.05 -0.83
N ILE A 26 -10.70 1.71 0.35
CA ILE A 26 -11.31 2.07 1.63
C ILE A 26 -11.27 3.59 1.85
N LYS A 27 -10.17 4.26 1.50
CA LYS A 27 -10.06 5.73 1.62
C LYS A 27 -11.13 6.43 0.78
N SER A 28 -11.31 5.98 -0.46
CA SER A 28 -12.29 6.54 -1.40
C SER A 28 -13.71 6.40 -0.87
N ILE A 29 -14.07 5.23 -0.33
CA ILE A 29 -15.39 5.00 0.26
C ILE A 29 -15.59 5.84 1.53
N MET A 30 -14.57 5.96 2.38
CA MET A 30 -14.63 6.80 3.57
C MET A 30 -14.75 8.29 3.23
N ALA A 31 -14.06 8.76 2.20
CA ALA A 31 -14.17 10.13 1.70
C ALA A 31 -15.57 10.45 1.14
N ALA A 32 -16.27 9.44 0.63
CA ALA A 32 -17.67 9.53 0.21
C ALA A 32 -18.68 9.50 1.39
N GLY A 33 -18.20 9.45 2.64
CA GLY A 33 -19.02 9.58 3.85
C GLY A 33 -19.42 8.25 4.51
N GLN A 34 -19.01 7.10 3.96
CA GLN A 34 -19.31 5.80 4.56
C GLN A 34 -18.32 5.44 5.66
N SER A 35 -18.81 5.13 6.86
CA SER A 35 -17.98 4.87 8.05
C SER A 35 -18.24 3.52 8.72
N ASN A 36 -19.21 2.75 8.23
CA ASN A 36 -19.51 1.42 8.77
C ASN A 36 -18.62 0.35 8.12
N LYS A 37 -17.80 -0.33 8.94
CA LYS A 37 -16.88 -1.38 8.48
C LYS A 37 -17.57 -2.55 7.78
N PHE A 38 -18.80 -2.91 8.18
CA PHE A 38 -19.51 -4.04 7.57
C PHE A 38 -20.04 -3.68 6.18
N ASP A 39 -20.50 -2.45 6.00
CA ASP A 39 -20.97 -1.96 4.70
C ASP A 39 -19.81 -1.84 3.71
N ILE A 40 -18.68 -1.28 4.16
CA ILE A 40 -17.44 -1.21 3.37
C ILE A 40 -16.95 -2.60 2.99
N ALA A 41 -16.90 -3.53 3.96
CA ALA A 41 -16.47 -4.90 3.72
C ALA A 41 -17.36 -5.63 2.71
N LYS A 42 -18.68 -5.50 2.84
CA LYS A 42 -19.65 -6.06 1.90
C LYS A 42 -19.49 -5.46 0.51
N GLN A 43 -19.32 -4.13 0.41
CA GLN A 43 -19.16 -3.43 -0.86
C GLN A 43 -17.88 -3.84 -1.60
N LEU A 44 -16.77 -4.00 -0.88
CA LEU A 44 -15.47 -4.36 -1.45
C LEU A 44 -15.22 -5.87 -1.55
N GLY A 45 -16.11 -6.72 -1.04
CA GLY A 45 -15.93 -8.16 -1.01
C GLY A 45 -14.82 -8.63 -0.06
N TYR A 46 -14.48 -7.83 0.96
CA TYR A 46 -13.49 -8.17 1.98
C TYR A 46 -14.14 -8.68 3.26
N ALA A 47 -13.35 -9.34 4.12
CA ALA A 47 -13.77 -9.61 5.49
C ALA A 47 -13.73 -8.33 6.34
N ALA A 48 -14.63 -8.23 7.33
CA ALA A 48 -14.74 -7.04 8.17
C ALA A 48 -13.48 -6.74 9.00
N PHE A 49 -12.74 -7.76 9.43
CA PHE A 49 -11.56 -7.58 10.29
C PHE A 49 -10.37 -6.88 9.58
N PRO A 50 -9.95 -7.31 8.37
CA PRO A 50 -8.99 -6.55 7.58
C PRO A 50 -9.43 -5.12 7.27
N VAL A 51 -10.71 -4.92 6.93
CA VAL A 51 -11.27 -3.59 6.64
C VAL A 51 -11.17 -2.68 7.87
N GLU A 52 -11.52 -3.17 9.05
CA GLU A 52 -11.42 -2.39 10.28
C GLU A 52 -10.00 -1.90 10.57
N LYS A 53 -8.99 -2.77 10.33
CA LYS A 53 -7.58 -2.39 10.46
C LYS A 53 -7.19 -1.34 9.41
N ALA A 54 -7.59 -1.54 8.16
CA ALA A 54 -7.27 -0.65 7.06
C ALA A 54 -7.91 0.74 7.24
N MET A 55 -9.17 0.81 7.71
CA MET A 55 -9.85 2.07 8.03
C MET A 55 -9.09 2.90 9.07
N ARG A 56 -8.48 2.27 10.08
CA ARG A 56 -7.63 3.00 11.04
C ARG A 56 -6.32 3.47 10.42
N LEU A 57 -5.73 2.64 9.55
CA LEU A 57 -4.45 2.95 8.93
C LEU A 57 -4.57 4.08 7.91
N VAL A 58 -5.63 4.08 7.11
CA VAL A 58 -5.79 4.98 5.96
C VAL A 58 -6.01 6.45 6.33
N ASN A 59 -6.41 6.72 7.58
CA ASN A 59 -6.47 8.07 8.13
C ASN A 59 -5.07 8.70 8.32
N GLN A 60 -4.00 7.90 8.29
CA GLN A 60 -2.62 8.37 8.40
C GLN A 60 -1.98 8.70 7.03
N TYR A 61 -2.70 8.47 5.93
CA TYR A 61 -2.21 8.70 4.57
C TYR A 61 -3.11 9.71 3.87
N THR A 62 -2.55 10.53 3.00
CA THR A 62 -3.23 11.29 1.95
C THR A 62 -3.48 10.39 0.72
N PHE A 63 -4.33 10.83 -0.23
CA PHE A 63 -4.46 10.11 -1.50
C PHE A 63 -3.14 10.13 -2.28
N ASP A 64 -2.51 11.30 -2.38
CA ASP A 64 -1.23 11.50 -3.06
C ASP A 64 -0.13 10.56 -2.53
N GLU A 65 -0.05 10.33 -1.22
CA GLU A 65 0.92 9.38 -0.63
C GLU A 65 0.64 7.93 -1.03
N LEU A 66 -0.63 7.53 -1.09
CA LEU A 66 -1.01 6.17 -1.51
C LEU A 66 -0.77 5.98 -3.02
N GLU A 67 -1.01 7.00 -3.83
CA GLU A 67 -0.74 7.00 -5.26
C GLU A 67 0.76 6.93 -5.53
N HIS A 68 1.58 7.76 -4.89
CA HIS A 68 3.05 7.69 -5.00
C HIS A 68 3.58 6.32 -4.57
N ALA A 69 3.05 5.73 -3.49
CA ALA A 69 3.46 4.39 -3.09
C ALA A 69 3.11 3.34 -4.17
N MET A 70 1.96 3.48 -4.83
CA MET A 70 1.57 2.59 -5.93
C MET A 70 2.43 2.76 -7.18
N GLU A 71 2.84 3.98 -7.51
CA GLU A 71 3.79 4.26 -8.59
C GLU A 71 5.15 3.59 -8.30
N ARG A 72 5.69 3.73 -7.09
CA ARG A 72 6.93 3.06 -6.68
C ARG A 72 6.82 1.54 -6.71
N LEU A 73 5.68 0.98 -6.30
CA LEU A 73 5.39 -0.46 -6.40
C LEU A 73 5.37 -0.95 -7.86
N LEU A 74 4.84 -0.13 -8.79
CA LEU A 74 4.82 -0.44 -10.21
C LEU A 74 6.24 -0.39 -10.80
N GLU A 75 7.02 0.63 -10.46
CA GLU A 75 8.41 0.76 -10.91
C GLU A 75 9.26 -0.43 -10.47
N ALA A 76 9.11 -0.86 -9.21
CA ALA A 76 9.77 -2.06 -8.69
C ALA A 76 9.31 -3.34 -9.42
N ASP A 77 8.02 -3.49 -9.72
CA ASP A 77 7.49 -4.65 -10.47
C ASP A 77 8.13 -4.76 -11.86
N VAL A 78 8.22 -3.62 -12.56
CA VAL A 78 8.87 -3.56 -13.87
C VAL A 78 10.35 -3.92 -13.72
N ALA A 79 11.08 -3.27 -12.82
CA ALA A 79 12.51 -3.50 -12.62
C ALA A 79 12.81 -4.99 -12.34
N MET A 80 12.08 -5.61 -11.42
CA MET A 80 12.21 -7.03 -11.09
C MET A 80 11.94 -7.95 -12.29
N LYS A 81 10.95 -7.62 -13.12
CA LYS A 81 10.58 -8.40 -14.32
C LYS A 81 11.50 -8.16 -15.51
N THR A 82 12.27 -7.08 -15.51
CA THR A 82 13.21 -6.71 -16.59
C THR A 82 14.68 -6.99 -16.25
N GLY A 83 14.96 -7.70 -15.16
CA GLY A 83 16.28 -8.24 -14.85
C GLY A 83 17.05 -7.56 -13.72
N ALA A 84 16.41 -6.68 -12.94
CA ALA A 84 16.99 -6.22 -11.68
C ALA A 84 17.04 -7.36 -10.64
N ASP A 85 17.96 -7.26 -9.67
CA ASP A 85 18.02 -8.24 -8.58
C ASP A 85 16.81 -8.09 -7.65
N GLN A 86 15.95 -9.10 -7.65
CA GLN A 86 14.64 -9.02 -6.99
C GLN A 86 14.75 -8.88 -5.47
N ASN A 87 15.79 -9.44 -4.85
CA ASN A 87 16.01 -9.31 -3.40
C ASN A 87 16.42 -7.89 -3.03
N THR A 88 17.35 -7.30 -3.80
CA THR A 88 17.74 -5.90 -3.59
C THR A 88 16.56 -4.96 -3.83
N GLU A 89 15.80 -5.15 -4.91
CA GLU A 89 14.65 -4.29 -5.23
C GLU A 89 13.58 -4.32 -4.14
N ILE A 90 13.25 -5.49 -3.57
CA ILE A 90 12.25 -5.57 -2.51
C ILE A 90 12.75 -4.94 -1.21
N ASP A 91 14.03 -5.08 -0.88
CA ASP A 91 14.62 -4.49 0.33
C ASP A 91 14.62 -2.96 0.24
N VAL A 92 15.04 -2.41 -0.90
CA VAL A 92 15.02 -0.96 -1.16
C VAL A 92 13.59 -0.43 -1.10
N LEU A 93 12.65 -1.09 -1.77
CA LEU A 93 11.24 -0.69 -1.78
C LEU A 93 10.64 -0.68 -0.36
N VAL A 94 10.89 -1.72 0.43
CA VAL A 94 10.40 -1.78 1.82
C VAL A 94 11.01 -0.65 2.65
N ALA A 95 12.30 -0.34 2.47
CA ALA A 95 12.94 0.77 3.15
C ALA A 95 12.28 2.11 2.78
N GLU A 96 12.05 2.37 1.49
CA GLU A 96 11.41 3.59 0.98
C GLU A 96 9.98 3.76 1.51
N LEU A 97 9.18 2.69 1.51
CA LEU A 97 7.79 2.71 2.00
C LEU A 97 7.70 2.83 3.53
N SER A 98 8.75 2.44 4.26
CA SER A 98 8.78 2.48 5.72
C SER A 98 9.22 3.83 6.27
N VAL A 99 10.01 4.59 5.50
CA VAL A 99 10.32 5.97 5.86
C VAL A 99 9.07 6.79 5.61
N ARG A 100 8.41 7.27 6.67
CA ARG A 100 7.35 8.28 6.55
C ARG A 100 7.93 9.41 5.68
N GLN A 101 7.42 9.56 4.46
CA GLN A 101 7.67 10.75 3.67
C GLN A 101 7.07 11.90 4.47
N ARG A 102 7.86 12.53 5.35
CA ARG A 102 7.54 13.85 5.90
C ARG A 102 7.59 14.80 4.73
N ARG A 103 6.57 14.79 3.86
CA ARG A 103 6.36 15.92 2.97
C ARG A 103 6.03 17.10 3.89
N GLN A 104 6.91 18.09 3.85
CA GLN A 104 6.68 19.41 4.42
C GLN A 104 5.29 19.89 3.99
N PRO A 105 4.52 20.55 4.87
CA PRO A 105 3.31 21.23 4.43
C PRO A 105 3.70 22.13 3.26
N ALA A 106 2.93 22.04 2.16
CA ALA A 106 3.10 22.86 0.98
C ALA A 106 3.48 24.27 1.42
N ARG A 107 4.66 24.73 0.98
CA ARG A 107 5.12 26.09 1.24
C ARG A 107 4.03 27.01 0.70
N ALA A 108 3.24 27.60 1.59
CA ALA A 108 2.26 28.62 1.23
C ALA A 108 3.04 29.73 0.51
N ALA A 109 2.79 29.86 -0.78
CA ALA A 109 3.18 31.01 -1.59
C ALA A 109 2.11 32.09 -1.44
#